data_AF-A0A1M6IIN0-F1
#
_entry.id   AF-A0A1M6IIN0-F1
#
_cell.length_a   1.000
_cell.length_b   1.000
_cell.length_c   1.000
_cell.angle_alpha   90.00
_cell.angle_beta   90.00
_cell.angle_gamma   90.00
#
_symmetry.space_group_name_H-M   'P 1'
#
loop_
_entity.id
_entity.type
_entity.pdbx_description
1 polymer ?
#
loop_
_entity_poly.entity_id
_entity_poly.type
_entity_poly.pdbx_seq_one_letter_code
_entity_poly.pdbx_strand_id
1 'polypeptide(L)'
;MSKGGAVAYLGLRVIEASLGVLAVTGLLVLLSPESAAIGLAIHKWAFLMVLIVFSVSTFVLYPFLFFYRLVPVFLSVWGFFGGMMLLLSCMLILFGWTVSGSAIDTLLSLPIWINEMVLALWLLLRGVKQQSFDHDLAVADE
;
A
#
# COMPACT_ATOMS: atom_id res chain seq x y z
N MET A 1 -6.89 -8.83 -15.80
CA MET A 1 -5.58 -8.14 -15.78
C MET A 1 -4.75 -8.64 -16.95
N SER A 2 -4.17 -7.77 -17.77
CA SER A 2 -3.23 -8.23 -18.82
C SER A 2 -2.01 -8.86 -18.13
N LYS A 3 -1.39 -9.87 -18.76
CA LYS A 3 -0.22 -10.55 -18.18
C LYS A 3 0.90 -9.55 -17.81
N GLY A 4 1.10 -8.52 -18.64
CA GLY A 4 2.06 -7.45 -18.37
C GLY A 4 1.74 -6.60 -17.14
N GLY A 5 0.46 -6.23 -16.94
CA GLY A 5 0.04 -5.47 -15.75
C GLY A 5 0.21 -6.26 -14.45
N ALA A 6 -0.02 -7.58 -14.50
CA ALA A 6 0.19 -8.48 -13.37
C ALA A 6 1.66 -8.54 -12.96
N VAL A 7 2.55 -8.74 -13.94
CA VAL A 7 3.99 -8.82 -13.73
C VAL A 7 4.54 -7.48 -13.22
N ALA A 8 4.08 -6.35 -13.77
CA ALA A 8 4.47 -5.03 -13.30
C ALA A 8 4.07 -4.79 -11.84
N TYR A 9 2.83 -5.11 -11.47
CA TYR A 9 2.35 -4.98 -10.10
C TYR A 9 3.14 -5.88 -9.13
N LEU A 10 3.37 -7.14 -9.51
CA LEU A 10 4.18 -8.07 -8.72
C LEU A 10 5.60 -7.53 -8.50
N GLY A 11 6.24 -7.02 -9.56
CA GLY A 11 7.57 -6.42 -9.48
C GLY A 11 7.62 -5.25 -8.50
N LEU A 12 6.65 -4.33 -8.57
CA LEU A 12 6.54 -3.22 -7.62
C LEU A 12 6.38 -3.72 -6.18
N ARG A 13 5.59 -4.76 -5.95
CA ARG A 13 5.38 -5.34 -4.62
C ARG A 13 6.64 -6.00 -4.04
N VAL A 14 7.44 -6.66 -4.88
CA VAL A 14 8.73 -7.22 -4.46
C VAL A 14 9.72 -6.11 -4.08
N ILE A 15 9.76 -5.03 -4.86
CA ILE A 15 10.62 -3.87 -4.57
C ILE A 15 10.18 -3.20 -3.26
N GLU A 16 8.88 -2.94 -3.10
CA GLU A 16 8.31 -2.36 -1.89
C GLU A 16 8.63 -3.20 -0.65
N ALA A 17 8.44 -4.52 -0.72
CA ALA A 17 8.73 -5.43 0.38
C ALA A 17 10.22 -5.42 0.75
N SER A 18 11.11 -5.38 -0.25
CA SER A 18 12.57 -5.32 -0.04
C SER A 18 12.98 -4.02 0.67
N LEU A 19 12.41 -2.89 0.25
CA LEU A 19 12.61 -1.60 0.91
C LEU A 19 12.01 -1.58 2.32
N GLY A 20 10.88 -2.26 2.53
CA GLY A 20 10.25 -2.45 3.82
C GLY A 20 11.16 -3.19 4.81
N VAL A 21 11.82 -4.26 4.37
CA VAL A 21 12.82 -4.98 5.18
C VAL A 21 13.98 -4.06 5.58
N LEU A 22 14.46 -3.22 4.66
CA LEU A 22 15.50 -2.23 4.96
C LEU A 22 15.01 -1.18 5.97
N ALA A 23 13.80 -0.68 5.81
CA ALA A 23 13.20 0.29 6.73
C ALA A 23 13.02 -0.29 8.14
N VAL A 24 12.57 -1.55 8.25
CA VAL A 24 12.45 -2.25 9.53
C VAL A 24 13.83 -2.51 10.14
N THR A 25 14.83 -2.87 9.34
CA THR A 25 16.21 -3.03 9.82
C THR A 25 16.73 -1.74 10.44
N GLY A 26 16.52 -0.59 9.78
CA GLY A 26 16.87 0.72 10.34
C GLY A 26 16.17 1.01 11.68
N LEU A 27 14.90 0.63 11.81
CA LEU A 27 14.15 0.75 13.06
C LEU A 27 14.73 -0.13 14.18
N LEU A 28 15.11 -1.38 13.87
CA LEU A 28 15.73 -2.30 14.84
C LEU A 28 17.09 -1.80 15.32
N VAL A 29 17.87 -1.15 14.44
CA VAL A 29 19.16 -0.55 14.79
C VAL A 29 19.01 0.57 15.83
N LEU A 30 17.83 1.21 15.95
CA LEU A 30 17.57 2.20 17.01
C LEU A 30 17.68 1.63 18.43
N LEU A 31 17.53 0.31 18.58
CA LEU A 31 17.66 -0.37 19.87
C LEU A 31 19.12 -0.42 20.35
N SER A 32 20.08 -0.12 19.47
CA SER A 32 21.50 0.01 19.80
C SER A 32 21.86 1.50 19.97
N PRO A 33 22.14 1.98 21.20
CA PRO A 33 22.38 3.41 21.47
C PRO A 33 23.54 4.01 20.66
N GLU A 34 24.58 3.23 20.41
CA GLU A 34 25.77 3.60 19.65
C GLU A 34 25.51 3.83 18.15
N SER A 35 24.44 3.24 17.60
CA SER A 35 24.12 3.29 16.17
C SER A 35 22.76 3.90 15.86
N ALA A 36 22.04 4.39 16.87
CA ALA A 36 20.69 4.92 16.76
C ALA A 36 20.55 6.05 15.71
N ALA A 37 21.54 6.95 15.61
CA ALA A 37 21.50 8.02 14.61
C ALA A 37 21.48 7.48 13.16
N ILE A 38 22.26 6.43 12.90
CA ILE A 38 22.35 5.78 11.58
C ILE A 38 21.08 4.97 11.32
N GLY A 39 20.60 4.22 12.32
CA GLY A 39 19.34 3.47 12.23
C GLY A 39 18.15 4.37 11.86
N LEU A 40 18.05 5.54 12.50
CA LEU A 40 17.01 6.53 12.19
C LEU A 40 17.10 7.01 10.75
N ALA A 41 18.32 7.33 10.27
CA ALA A 41 18.52 7.79 8.91
C ALA A 41 18.11 6.72 7.89
N ILE A 42 18.55 5.46 8.09
CA ILE A 42 18.18 4.33 7.22
C ILE A 42 16.67 4.16 7.19
N HIS A 43 16.03 4.13 8.37
CA HIS A 43 14.57 3.97 8.46
C HIS A 43 13.84 5.08 7.71
N LYS A 44 14.19 6.34 7.95
CA LYS A 44 13.50 7.49 7.34
C LYS A 44 13.57 7.46 5.81
N TRP A 45 14.74 7.22 5.24
CA TRP A 45 14.91 7.20 3.79
C TRP A 45 14.30 5.95 3.15
N ALA A 46 14.50 4.78 3.75
CA ALA A 46 13.93 3.54 3.23
C ALA A 46 12.39 3.58 3.29
N PHE A 47 11.81 4.06 4.39
CA PHE A 47 10.36 4.18 4.53
C PHE A 47 9.76 5.17 3.52
N LEU A 48 10.43 6.30 3.25
CA LEU A 48 9.99 7.21 2.18
C LEU A 48 9.98 6.52 0.80
N MET A 49 11.00 5.70 0.51
CA MET A 49 11.03 4.93 -0.74
C MET A 49 9.93 3.87 -0.81
N VAL A 50 9.59 3.21 0.31
CA VAL A 50 8.43 2.31 0.40
C VAL A 50 7.16 3.04 -0.02
N LEU A 51 6.90 4.23 0.54
CA LEU A 51 5.69 5.00 0.25
C LEU A 51 5.63 5.45 -1.22
N ILE A 52 6.76 5.81 -1.82
CA ILE A 52 6.82 6.16 -3.26
C ILE A 52 6.46 4.95 -4.12
N VAL A 53 7.09 3.80 -3.88
CA VAL A 53 6.82 2.58 -4.66
C VAL A 53 5.38 2.11 -4.46
N PHE A 54 4.89 2.16 -3.22
CA PHE A 54 3.48 1.89 -2.89
C PHE A 54 2.55 2.81 -3.70
N SER A 55 2.80 4.12 -3.70
CA SER A 55 1.98 5.09 -4.43
C SER A 55 2.03 4.90 -5.96
N VAL A 56 3.15 4.43 -6.50
CA VAL A 56 3.20 4.06 -7.93
C VAL A 56 2.40 2.78 -8.19
N SER A 57 2.44 1.82 -7.26
CA SER A 57 1.68 0.57 -7.37
C SER A 57 0.16 0.78 -7.38
N THR A 58 -0.34 1.84 -6.73
CA THR A 58 -1.77 2.18 -6.74
C THR A 58 -2.25 2.52 -8.15
N PHE A 59 -1.40 3.13 -8.99
CA PHE A 59 -1.73 3.43 -10.39
C PHE A 59 -1.78 2.19 -11.29
N VAL A 60 -1.28 1.05 -10.81
CA VAL A 60 -1.49 -0.24 -11.48
C VAL A 60 -2.71 -0.94 -10.90
N LEU A 61 -2.79 -1.06 -9.57
CA LEU A 61 -3.84 -1.79 -8.88
C LEU A 61 -5.24 -1.22 -9.14
N TYR A 62 -5.45 0.07 -8.86
CA TYR A 62 -6.79 0.65 -8.84
C TYR A 62 -7.47 0.74 -10.20
N PRO A 63 -6.77 1.05 -11.31
CA PRO A 63 -7.36 0.93 -12.63
C PRO A 63 -7.84 -0.49 -12.92
N PHE A 64 -7.08 -1.52 -12.53
CA PHE A 64 -7.53 -2.91 -12.69
C PHE A 64 -8.78 -3.22 -11.85
N LEU A 65 -8.80 -2.80 -10.59
CA LEU A 65 -9.98 -2.95 -9.73
C LEU A 65 -11.22 -2.25 -10.31
N PHE A 66 -11.02 -1.09 -10.94
CA PHE A 66 -12.05 -0.31 -11.62
C PHE A 66 -12.59 -1.02 -12.88
N PHE A 67 -11.72 -1.36 -13.82
CA PHE A 67 -12.13 -1.92 -15.12
C PHE A 67 -12.80 -3.28 -14.99
N TYR A 68 -12.28 -4.15 -14.11
CA TYR A 68 -12.83 -5.49 -13.90
C TYR A 68 -13.94 -5.54 -12.84
N ARG A 69 -14.31 -4.38 -12.26
CA ARG A 69 -15.35 -4.25 -11.23
C ARG A 69 -15.18 -5.27 -10.09
N LEU A 70 -13.93 -5.52 -9.71
CA LEU A 70 -13.59 -6.49 -8.68
C LEU A 70 -14.00 -6.03 -7.28
N VAL A 71 -14.14 -4.72 -7.10
CA VAL A 71 -14.60 -4.04 -5.88
C VAL A 71 -15.58 -2.92 -6.28
N PRO A 72 -16.35 -2.35 -5.34
CA PRO A 72 -17.18 -1.18 -5.60
C PRO A 72 -16.39 -0.07 -6.31
N VAL A 73 -16.95 0.45 -7.40
CA VAL A 73 -16.29 1.45 -8.27
C VAL A 73 -15.79 2.65 -7.48
N PHE A 74 -16.57 3.09 -6.48
CA PHE A 74 -16.18 4.18 -5.59
C PHE A 74 -14.87 3.89 -4.84
N LEU A 75 -14.66 2.68 -4.33
CA LEU A 75 -13.40 2.31 -3.66
C LEU A 75 -12.23 2.40 -4.63
N SER A 76 -12.43 1.96 -5.87
CA SER A 76 -11.37 1.99 -6.88
C SER A 76 -10.94 3.41 -7.23
N VAL A 77 -11.91 4.31 -7.45
CA VAL A 77 -11.64 5.71 -7.78
C VAL A 77 -11.02 6.44 -6.59
N TRP A 78 -11.55 6.22 -5.39
CA TRP A 78 -11.03 6.84 -4.18
C TRP A 78 -9.58 6.41 -3.90
N GLY A 79 -9.24 5.13 -4.05
CA GLY A 79 -7.89 4.64 -3.85
C GLY A 79 -6.90 5.15 -4.90
N PHE A 80 -7.34 5.31 -6.15
CA PHE A 80 -6.51 5.94 -7.19
C PHE A 80 -6.13 7.38 -6.82
N PHE A 81 -7.10 8.20 -6.42
CA PHE A 81 -6.83 9.58 -5.99
C PHE A 81 -6.03 9.63 -4.69
N GLY A 82 -6.30 8.74 -3.74
CA GLY A 82 -5.53 8.63 -2.51
C GLY A 82 -4.04 8.35 -2.80
N GLY A 83 -3.74 7.41 -3.70
CA GLY A 83 -2.37 7.12 -4.10
C GLY A 83 -1.69 8.31 -4.79
N MET A 84 -2.44 9.08 -5.59
CA MET A 84 -1.94 10.32 -6.19
C MET A 84 -1.60 11.39 -5.14
N MET A 85 -2.44 11.55 -4.12
CA MET A 85 -2.20 12.46 -3.00
C MET A 85 -1.00 12.03 -2.16
N LEU A 86 -0.85 10.72 -1.89
CA LEU A 86 0.32 10.19 -1.19
C LEU A 86 1.60 10.39 -1.99
N LEU A 87 1.59 10.17 -3.31
CA LEU A 87 2.75 10.42 -4.15
C LEU A 87 3.15 11.91 -4.08
N LEU A 88 2.17 12.82 -4.15
CA LEU A 88 2.41 14.24 -3.99
C LEU A 88 3.05 14.55 -2.62
N SER A 89 2.55 13.96 -1.53
CA SER A 89 3.16 14.09 -0.20
C SER A 89 4.63 13.65 -0.20
N CYS A 90 4.90 12.47 -0.76
CA CYS A 90 6.26 11.93 -0.83
C CYS A 90 7.20 12.85 -1.63
N MET A 91 6.71 13.45 -2.71
CA MET A 91 7.49 14.42 -3.49
C MET A 91 7.78 15.69 -2.69
N LEU A 92 6.80 16.22 -1.96
CA LEU A 92 7.00 17.38 -1.09
C LEU A 92 8.05 17.09 0.00
N ILE A 93 8.04 15.89 0.58
CA ILE A 93 9.05 15.46 1.55
C ILE A 93 10.42 15.33 0.88
N LEU A 94 10.49 14.71 -0.29
CA LEU A 94 11.73 14.47 -1.03
C LEU A 94 12.44 15.78 -1.41
N PHE A 95 11.67 16.81 -1.80
CA PHE A 95 12.19 18.14 -2.12
C PHE A 95 12.37 19.05 -0.90
N GLY A 96 12.11 18.56 0.32
CA GLY A 96 12.31 19.32 1.56
C GLY A 96 11.26 20.40 1.85
N TRP A 97 10.10 20.38 1.18
CA TRP A 97 9.00 21.32 1.41
C TRP A 97 8.20 20.98 2.66
N THR A 98 8.23 19.70 3.08
CA THR A 98 7.61 19.23 4.31
C THR A 98 8.40 18.06 4.89
N VAL A 99 7.97 17.55 6.05
CA VAL A 99 8.58 16.39 6.72
C VAL A 99 7.54 15.29 6.93
N SER A 100 8.00 14.03 6.97
CA SER A 100 7.17 12.89 7.32
C SER A 100 6.51 13.09 8.69
N GLY A 101 5.22 12.80 8.78
CA GLY A 101 4.41 13.00 9.99
C GLY A 101 3.95 14.43 10.24
N SER A 102 4.21 15.36 9.31
CA SER A 102 3.64 16.71 9.37
C SER A 102 2.11 16.69 9.16
N ALA A 103 1.44 17.81 9.46
CA ALA A 103 0.01 17.97 9.19
C ALA A 103 -0.31 17.86 7.68
N ILE A 104 0.56 18.40 6.82
CA ILE A 104 0.41 18.32 5.36
C ILE A 104 0.54 16.87 4.90
N ASP A 105 1.58 16.16 5.38
CA ASP A 105 1.79 14.75 5.04
C ASP A 105 0.63 13.87 5.50
N THR A 106 0.18 14.07 6.74
CA THR A 106 -0.98 13.37 7.30
C THR A 106 -2.23 13.62 6.46
N LEU A 107 -2.53 14.87 6.11
CA LEU A 107 -3.71 15.22 5.32
C LEU A 107 -3.68 14.57 3.92
N LEU A 108 -2.51 14.53 3.27
CA LEU A 108 -2.36 13.97 1.94
C LEU A 108 -2.33 12.43 1.92
N SER A 109 -1.82 11.80 2.98
CA SER A 109 -1.73 10.34 3.11
C SER A 109 -2.99 9.70 3.71
N LEU A 110 -3.77 10.45 4.49
CA LEU A 110 -4.97 9.93 5.16
C LEU A 110 -5.99 9.29 4.20
N PRO A 111 -6.30 9.87 3.02
CA PRO A 111 -7.30 9.28 2.13
C PRO A 111 -6.94 7.87 1.66
N ILE A 112 -5.68 7.62 1.30
CA ILE A 112 -5.25 6.28 0.87
C ILE A 112 -5.18 5.32 2.06
N TRP A 113 -4.74 5.80 3.23
CA TRP A 113 -4.68 4.97 4.42
C TRP A 113 -6.06 4.41 4.80
N ILE A 114 -7.08 5.26 4.82
CA ILE A 114 -8.45 4.82 5.10
C ILE A 114 -8.97 3.92 3.96
N ASN A 115 -8.70 4.28 2.69
CA ASN A 115 -9.15 3.48 1.55
C ASN A 115 -8.62 2.04 1.61
N GLU A 116 -7.32 1.84 1.88
CA GLU A 116 -6.71 0.51 1.99
C GLU A 116 -7.31 -0.30 3.14
N MET A 117 -7.59 0.32 4.29
CA MET A 117 -8.26 -0.37 5.40
C MET A 117 -9.69 -0.81 5.03
N VAL A 118 -10.43 0.03 4.33
CA VAL A 118 -11.78 -0.30 3.83
C VAL A 118 -11.71 -1.38 2.75
N LEU A 119 -10.75 -1.31 1.82
CA LEU A 119 -10.51 -2.30 0.78
C LEU A 119 -10.18 -3.66 1.39
N ALA A 120 -9.27 -3.71 2.37
CA ALA A 120 -8.88 -4.92 3.07
C ALA A 120 -10.09 -5.56 3.78
N LEU A 121 -10.87 -4.76 4.52
CA LEU A 121 -12.09 -5.24 5.19
C LEU A 121 -13.10 -5.79 4.16
N TRP A 122 -13.29 -5.08 3.05
CA TRP A 122 -14.19 -5.51 1.99
C TRP A 122 -13.79 -6.85 1.38
N LEU A 123 -12.50 -7.03 1.09
CA LEU A 123 -11.96 -8.28 0.54
C LEU A 123 -12.06 -9.43 1.55
N LEU A 124 -11.79 -9.17 2.83
CA LEU A 124 -11.93 -10.16 3.90
C LEU A 124 -13.37 -10.66 3.99
N LEU A 125 -14.35 -9.75 4.04
CA LEU A 125 -15.77 -10.12 4.11
C LEU A 125 -16.26 -10.85 2.85
N ARG A 126 -15.77 -10.46 1.67
CA ARG A 126 -16.14 -11.12 0.41
C ARG A 126 -15.51 -12.51 0.26
N GLY A 127 -14.25 -12.66 0.64
CA GLY A 127 -13.53 -13.94 0.58
C GLY A 127 -14.20 -15.01 1.45
N VAL A 128 -14.63 -14.63 2.66
CA VAL A 128 -15.36 -15.54 3.57
C VAL A 128 -16.69 -15.99 2.99
N LYS A 129 -17.46 -15.10 2.34
CA LYS A 129 -18.74 -15.48 1.72
C LYS A 129 -18.59 -16.50 0.60
N GLN A 130 -17.53 -16.44 -0.21
CA GLN A 130 -17.35 -17.42 -1.28
C GLN A 130 -17.09 -18.83 -0.73
N GLN A 131 -16.28 -18.95 0.34
CA GLN A 131 -15.95 -20.24 0.93
C GLN A 131 -17.16 -20.97 1.54
N SER A 132 -18.10 -20.23 2.14
CA SER A 132 -19.32 -20.85 2.66
C SER A 132 -20.20 -21.40 1.53
N PHE A 133 -20.34 -20.68 0.41
CA PHE A 133 -21.10 -21.16 -0.74
C PHE A 133 -20.49 -22.43 -1.35
N ASP A 134 -19.17 -22.48 -1.51
CA ASP A 134 -18.50 -23.65 -2.09
C ASP A 134 -18.59 -24.88 -1.17
N HIS A 135 -18.56 -24.68 0.16
CA HIS A 135 -18.75 -25.76 1.15
C HIS A 135 -20.17 -26.32 1.15
N ASP A 136 -21.19 -25.45 1.10
CA ASP A 136 -22.59 -25.87 1.10
C ASP A 136 -22.96 -26.67 -0.17
N LEU A 137 -22.36 -26.33 -1.32
CA LEU A 137 -22.52 -27.09 -2.56
C LEU A 137 -21.85 -28.47 -2.48
N ALA A 138 -20.66 -28.56 -1.87
CA ALA A 138 -19.96 -29.83 -1.71
C ALA A 138 -20.70 -30.81 -0.79
N VAL A 139 -21.38 -30.31 0.26
CA VAL A 139 -22.18 -31.14 1.17
C VAL A 139 -23.53 -31.54 0.57
N ALA A 140 -24.09 -30.75 -0.35
CA ALA A 140 -25.36 -31.06 -1.02
C ALA A 140 -25.23 -32.12 -2.14
N ASP A 141 -24.01 -32.33 -2.65
CA ASP A 141 -23.68 -33.34 -3.67
C ASP A 141 -23.23 -34.69 -3.07
N GLU A 142 -23.15 -34.81 -1.73
CA GLU A 142 -22.90 -36.06 -0.98
C GLU A 142 -24.20 -36.72 -0.48
#